data_AF-A0A938K4A4-F1
#
_entry.id   AF-A0A938K4A4-F1
#
_cell.length_a   1.000
_cell.length_b   1.000
_cell.length_c   1.000
_cell.angle_alpha   90.00
_cell.angle_beta   90.00
_cell.angle_gamma   90.00
#
_symmetry.space_group_name_H-M   'P 1'
#
loop_
_entity.id
_entity.type
_entity.pdbx_description
1 polymer ?
#
loop_
_entity_poly.entity_id
_entity_poly.type
_entity_poly.pdbx_seq_one_letter_code
_entity_poly.pdbx_strand_id
1 'polypeptide(L)'
;MSDVLDNVLDVVSMILFVAGALLALVASVALHRFTGTRSRMHATTKPATLGVSLCAIGSMLQLSDVSNITKVVVIIVLQLVTAPIGAHMFGRSVGGK
;
A
#
# COMPACT_ATOMS: atom_id res chain seq x y z
N MET A 1 -0.74 17.76 27.74
CA MET A 1 -0.66 18.31 26.36
C MET A 1 -0.07 17.29 25.39
N SER A 2 0.87 16.46 25.84
CA SER A 2 1.28 15.20 25.18
C SER A 2 0.09 14.27 24.89
N ASP A 3 -0.81 14.07 25.87
CA ASP A 3 -1.93 13.13 25.72
C ASP A 3 -2.88 13.50 24.59
N VAL A 4 -3.07 14.81 24.35
CA VAL A 4 -3.91 15.29 23.24
C VAL A 4 -3.23 15.03 21.90
N LEU A 5 -1.91 15.18 21.81
CA LEU A 5 -1.15 14.89 20.60
C LEU A 5 -1.17 13.38 20.30
N ASP A 6 -1.03 12.53 21.32
CA ASP A 6 -1.09 11.07 21.16
C ASP A 6 -2.46 10.60 20.67
N ASN A 7 -3.55 11.13 21.25
CA ASN A 7 -4.91 10.86 20.79
C ASN A 7 -5.15 11.30 19.33
N VAL A 8 -4.59 12.46 18.93
CA VAL A 8 -4.71 12.93 17.53
C VAL A 8 -3.95 12.00 16.58
N LEU A 9 -2.73 11.58 16.95
CA LEU A 9 -1.95 10.62 16.16
C LEU A 9 -2.69 9.29 16.01
N ASP A 10 -3.30 8.78 17.07
CA ASP A 10 -4.10 7.55 17.03
C ASP A 10 -5.27 7.66 16.05
N VAL A 11 -6.05 8.73 16.11
CA VAL A 11 -7.19 8.96 15.20
C VAL A 11 -6.71 9.05 13.75
N VAL A 12 -5.62 9.77 13.50
CA VAL A 12 -5.04 9.90 12.16
C VAL A 12 -4.55 8.55 11.63
N SER A 13 -3.82 7.77 12.43
CA SER A 13 -3.37 6.43 12.07
C SER A 13 -4.52 5.48 11.78
N MET A 14 -5.59 5.53 12.58
CA MET A 14 -6.80 4.72 12.36
C MET A 14 -7.46 5.03 11.02
N ILE A 15 -7.64 6.32 10.69
CA ILE A 15 -8.19 6.74 9.40
C ILE A 15 -7.31 6.24 8.26
N LEU A 16 -5.98 6.32 8.41
CA LEU A 16 -5.03 5.90 7.40
C LEU A 16 -5.06 4.39 7.16
N PHE A 17 -5.17 3.59 8.22
CA PHE A 17 -5.33 2.14 8.11
C PHE A 17 -6.65 1.74 7.47
N VAL A 18 -7.77 2.37 7.86
CA VAL A 18 -9.08 2.09 7.26
C VAL A 18 -9.08 2.46 5.77
N ALA A 19 -8.54 3.62 5.41
CA ALA A 19 -8.42 4.03 4.02
C ALA A 19 -7.52 3.06 3.21
N GLY A 20 -6.39 2.63 3.78
CA GLY A 20 -5.51 1.63 3.16
C GLY A 20 -6.19 0.27 2.97
N ALA A 21 -6.95 -0.19 3.96
CA ALA A 21 -7.74 -1.42 3.89
C ALA A 21 -8.84 -1.37 2.82
N LEU A 22 -9.54 -0.24 2.69
CA LEU A 22 -10.53 -0.03 1.64
C LEU A 22 -9.89 -0.07 0.25
N LEU A 23 -8.70 0.53 0.08
CA LEU A 23 -7.97 0.47 -1.20
C LEU A 23 -7.52 -0.97 -1.54
N ALA A 24 -7.10 -1.75 -0.54
CA ALA A 24 -6.78 -3.17 -0.72
C ALA A 24 -8.03 -3.98 -1.13
N LEU A 25 -9.20 -3.68 -0.54
CA LEU A 25 -10.46 -4.29 -0.94
C LEU A 25 -10.82 -3.93 -2.39
N VAL A 26 -10.69 -2.66 -2.77
CA VAL A 26 -10.92 -2.20 -4.15
C VAL A 26 -9.98 -2.90 -5.13
N ALA A 27 -8.70 -3.09 -4.78
CA ALA A 27 -7.75 -3.84 -5.62
C ALA A 27 -8.20 -5.30 -5.81
N SER A 28 -8.70 -5.96 -4.76
CA SER A 28 -9.21 -7.33 -4.83
C SER A 28 -10.47 -7.44 -5.70
N VAL A 29 -11.40 -6.48 -5.57
CA VAL A 29 -12.60 -6.42 -6.41
C VAL A 29 -12.23 -6.14 -7.88
N ALA A 30 -11.25 -5.28 -8.14
CA ALA A 30 -10.77 -4.99 -9.49
C ALA A 30 -10.22 -6.24 -10.20
N LEU A 31 -9.60 -7.18 -9.47
CA LEU A 31 -9.14 -8.46 -10.03
C LEU A 31 -10.27 -9.33 -10.58
N HIS A 32 -11.46 -9.29 -9.96
CA HIS A 32 -12.65 -10.03 -10.38
C HIS A 32 -13.46 -9.31 -11.45
N ARG A 33 -13.49 -7.96 -11.42
CA ARG A 33 -14.31 -7.17 -12.35
C ARG A 33 -13.71 -7.04 -13.74
N PHE A 34 -12.39 -6.97 -13.87
CA PHE A 34 -11.73 -6.81 -15.18
C PHE A 34 -11.32 -8.18 -15.74
N THR A 35 -11.72 -8.46 -16.98
CA THR A 35 -11.39 -9.71 -17.68
C THR A 35 -10.06 -9.63 -18.45
N GLY A 36 -9.65 -8.45 -18.89
CA GLY A 36 -8.39 -8.27 -19.63
C GLY A 36 -7.16 -8.16 -18.73
N THR A 37 -6.10 -8.90 -19.02
CA THR A 37 -4.84 -8.96 -18.22
C THR A 37 -4.18 -7.59 -18.02
N ARG A 38 -4.12 -6.75 -19.07
CA ARG A 38 -3.54 -5.40 -18.97
C ARG A 38 -4.39 -4.45 -18.13
N SER A 39 -5.72 -4.55 -18.27
CA SER A 39 -6.69 -3.79 -17.49
C SER A 39 -6.67 -4.20 -16.01
N ARG A 40 -6.55 -5.50 -15.72
CA ARG A 40 -6.35 -6.04 -14.37
C ARG A 40 -5.08 -5.49 -13.74
N MET A 41 -3.94 -5.56 -14.41
CA MET A 41 -2.68 -5.03 -13.87
C MET A 41 -2.79 -3.55 -13.51
N HIS A 42 -3.37 -2.72 -14.38
CA HIS A 42 -3.45 -1.28 -14.10
C HIS A 42 -4.45 -0.94 -12.99
N ALA A 43 -5.56 -1.67 -12.93
CA ALA A 43 -6.61 -1.48 -11.94
C ALA A 43 -6.24 -2.02 -10.55
N THR A 44 -5.31 -2.97 -10.45
CA THR A 44 -4.94 -3.60 -9.17
C THR A 44 -3.66 -3.02 -8.59
N THR A 45 -2.68 -2.66 -9.42
CA THR A 45 -1.40 -2.11 -8.96
C THR A 45 -1.55 -0.74 -8.32
N LYS A 46 -2.35 0.17 -8.90
CA LYS A 46 -2.52 1.54 -8.39
C LYS A 46 -3.16 1.60 -6.99
N PRO A 47 -4.29 0.93 -6.72
CA PRO A 47 -4.89 0.97 -5.37
C PRO A 47 -4.05 0.16 -4.37
N ALA A 48 -3.43 -0.94 -4.78
CA ALA A 48 -2.62 -1.75 -3.89
C ALA A 48 -1.36 -1.02 -3.38
N THR A 49 -0.63 -0.31 -4.26
CA THR A 49 0.56 0.44 -3.85
C THR A 49 0.21 1.60 -2.93
N LEU A 50 -0.87 2.33 -3.24
CA LEU A 50 -1.36 3.42 -2.39
C LEU A 50 -1.91 2.93 -1.05
N GLY A 51 -2.58 1.77 -1.04
CA GLY A 51 -3.13 1.20 0.19
C GLY A 51 -2.03 0.77 1.16
N VAL A 52 -1.01 0.07 0.67
CA VAL A 52 0.12 -0.37 1.50
C VAL A 52 0.95 0.82 1.97
N SER A 53 1.17 1.84 1.14
CA SER A 53 1.91 3.04 1.57
C SER A 53 1.16 3.85 2.63
N LEU A 54 -0.17 3.98 2.53
CA LEU A 54 -1.00 4.61 3.57
C LEU A 54 -0.88 3.88 4.91
N CYS A 55 -1.01 2.55 4.91
CA CYS A 55 -0.86 1.76 6.13
C CYS A 55 0.55 1.89 6.71
N ALA A 56 1.59 1.89 5.88
CA ALA A 56 2.96 2.04 6.34
C ALA A 56 3.21 3.42 6.98
N ILE A 57 2.69 4.50 6.38
CA ILE A 57 2.75 5.85 6.97
C ILE A 57 1.97 5.90 8.29
N GLY A 58 0.81 5.27 8.38
CA GLY A 58 -0.02 5.25 9.59
C GLY A 58 0.66 4.51 10.73
N SER A 59 1.42 3.47 10.38
CA SER A 59 2.32 2.79 11.30
C SER A 59 3.41 3.75 11.80
N MET A 60 4.16 4.42 10.92
CA MET A 60 5.25 5.34 11.33
C MET A 60 4.82 6.39 12.36
N LEU A 61 3.57 6.87 12.31
CA LEU A 61 3.03 7.83 13.27
C LEU A 61 2.89 7.28 14.70
N GLN A 62 2.76 5.97 14.87
CA GLN A 62 2.66 5.30 16.18
C GLN A 62 4.01 4.78 16.70
N LEU A 63 5.05 4.77 15.86
CA LEU A 63 6.35 4.25 16.29
C LEU A 63 7.21 5.37 16.87
N SER A 64 7.59 5.21 18.14
CA SER A 64 8.47 6.15 18.84
C SER A 64 9.96 5.84 18.63
N ASP A 65 10.29 4.65 18.13
CA ASP A 65 11.68 4.16 18.02
C ASP A 65 12.26 4.32 16.61
N VAL A 66 13.41 5.00 16.51
CA VAL A 66 14.12 5.29 15.24
C VAL A 66 14.49 4.02 14.48
N SER A 67 14.81 2.92 15.18
CA SER A 67 15.13 1.64 14.55
C SER A 67 13.94 1.12 13.76
N ASN A 68 12.75 1.22 14.33
CA ASN A 68 11.56 0.69 13.68
C ASN A 68 11.03 1.63 12.59
N ILE A 69 11.15 2.95 12.76
CA ILE A 69 10.86 3.93 11.69
C ILE A 69 11.71 3.60 10.46
N THR A 70 13.01 3.33 10.64
CA THR A 70 13.91 2.97 9.54
C THR A 70 13.47 1.70 8.82
N LYS A 71 13.04 0.67 9.56
CA LYS A 71 12.50 -0.56 8.96
C LYS A 71 11.26 -0.30 8.12
N VAL A 72 10.34 0.54 8.60
CA VAL A 72 9.12 0.88 7.85
C VAL A 72 9.46 1.65 6.56
N VAL A 73 10.44 2.56 6.59
CA VAL A 73 10.93 3.23 5.38
C VAL A 73 11.48 2.21 4.38
N VAL A 74 12.29 1.25 4.83
CA VAL A 74 12.81 0.18 3.97
C VAL A 74 11.67 -0.64 3.37
N ILE A 75 10.63 -0.98 4.15
CA ILE A 75 9.44 -1.69 3.67
C ILE A 75 8.74 -0.89 2.56
N ILE A 76 8.53 0.42 2.74
CA ILE A 76 7.90 1.28 1.73
C ILE A 76 8.72 1.29 0.44
N VAL A 77 10.04 1.49 0.54
CA VAL A 77 10.94 1.53 -0.62
C VAL A 77 10.91 0.20 -1.37
N LEU A 78 11.05 -0.92 -0.65
CA LEU A 78 11.00 -2.25 -1.24
C LEU A 78 9.66 -2.50 -1.92
N GLN A 79 8.55 -2.15 -1.27
CA GLN A 79 7.21 -2.29 -1.84
C GLN A 79 7.05 -1.51 -3.15
N LEU A 80 7.56 -0.27 -3.19
CA LEU A 80 7.51 0.59 -4.38
C LEU A 80 8.39 0.07 -5.52
N VAL A 81 9.46 -0.67 -5.22
CA VAL A 81 10.33 -1.32 -6.22
C VAL A 81 9.75 -2.65 -6.69
N THR A 82 9.16 -3.45 -5.78
CA THR A 82 8.56 -4.74 -6.10
C THR A 82 7.35 -4.60 -7.03
N ALA A 83 6.51 -3.58 -6.83
CA ALA A 83 5.32 -3.35 -7.66
C ALA A 83 5.62 -3.20 -9.17
N PRO A 84 6.53 -2.31 -9.63
CA PRO A 84 6.86 -2.16 -11.04
C PRO A 84 7.63 -3.36 -11.60
N ILE A 85 8.51 -4.01 -10.81
CA ILE A 85 9.21 -5.23 -11.25
C ILE A 85 8.19 -6.35 -11.51
N GLY A 86 7.26 -6.56 -10.57
CA GLY A 86 6.17 -7.52 -10.74
C GLY A 86 5.35 -7.21 -11.98
N ALA A 87 4.92 -5.95 -12.16
CA ALA A 87 4.18 -5.53 -13.35
C ALA A 87 4.95 -5.77 -14.66
N HIS A 88 6.27 -5.55 -14.68
CA HIS A 88 7.10 -5.82 -15.85
C HIS A 88 7.16 -7.32 -16.17
N MET A 89 7.36 -8.17 -15.16
CA MET A 89 7.37 -9.64 -15.34
C MET A 89 6.00 -10.18 -15.80
N PHE A 90 4.91 -9.71 -15.20
CA PHE A 90 3.54 -10.07 -15.61
C PHE A 90 3.22 -9.58 -17.03
N GLY A 91 3.71 -8.40 -17.42
CA GLY A 91 3.59 -7.90 -18.78
C GLY A 91 4.30 -8.78 -19.82
N ARG A 92 5.48 -9.32 -19.46
CA ARG A 92 6.23 -10.25 -20.32
C ARG A 92 5.58 -11.62 -20.43
N SER A 93 5.00 -12.15 -19.35
CA SER A 93 4.34 -13.47 -19.39
C SER A 93 3.03 -13.46 -20.18
N VAL A 94 2.28 -12.35 -20.14
CA VAL A 94 1.03 -12.18 -20.90
C VAL A 94 1.28 -11.87 -22.38
N GLY A 95 2.43 -11.28 -22.71
CA GLY A 95 2.84 -10.98 -24.08
C GLY A 95 3.28 -12.20 -24.91
N GLY A 96 3.25 -13.41 -24.34
CA GLY A 96 3.61 -14.65 -25.02
C GLY A 96 2.59 -15.03 -26.09
N LYS A 97 2.84 -14.55 -27.31
CA LYS A 97 3.01 -15.46 -28.44
C LYS A 97 4.39 -16.11 -28.34
#